data_AF-A0A2N6AIU6-F1
#
_entry.id   AF-A0A2N6AIU6-F1
#
_cell.length_a   1.000
_cell.length_b   1.000
_cell.length_c   1.000
_cell.angle_alpha   90.00
_cell.angle_beta   90.00
_cell.angle_gamma   90.00
#
_symmetry.space_group_name_H-M   'P 1'
#
loop_
_entity.id
_entity.type
_entity.pdbx_description
1 polymer ?
#
loop_
_entity_poly.entity_id
_entity_poly.type
_entity_poly.pdbx_seq_one_letter_code
_entity_poly.pdbx_strand_id
1 'polypeptide(L)' 'AARYHSLVIERNSDELHETAWSGDGCVMAVAHISLPITGVQFHPESFLTEHGATMARNFLDLGGAA' A
#
# COMPACT_ATOMS: atom_id res chain seq x y z
N ALA A 1 -4.26 7.18 10.56
CA ALA A 1 -5.20 6.68 9.53
C ALA A 1 -6.44 6.07 10.18
N ALA A 2 -7.63 6.52 9.79
CA ALA A 2 -8.90 6.00 10.31
C ALA A 2 -9.11 4.56 9.80
N ARG A 3 -9.22 3.60 10.73
CA ARG A 3 -9.49 2.18 10.44
C ARG A 3 -10.99 1.97 10.27
N TYR A 4 -11.49 2.13 9.06
CA TYR A 4 -12.78 1.58 8.64
C TYR A 4 -12.56 0.82 7.34
N HIS A 5 -12.17 -0.45 7.44
CA HIS A 5 -12.08 -1.32 6.28
C HIS A 5 -13.12 -2.41 6.44
N SER A 6 -14.22 -2.32 5.69
CA SER A 6 -15.24 -3.39 5.65
C SER A 6 -14.69 -4.67 5.00
N LEU A 7 -13.57 -4.56 4.27
CA LEU A 7 -12.91 -5.66 3.56
C LEU A 7 -11.39 -5.51 3.74
N VAL A 8 -10.72 -6.65 3.89
CA VAL A 8 -9.25 -6.76 3.91
C VAL A 8 -8.89 -7.80 2.86
N ILE A 9 -7.76 -7.61 2.18
CA ILE A 9 -7.27 -8.56 1.19
C ILE A 9 -6.99 -9.92 1.85
N GLU A 10 -7.48 -10.98 1.21
CA GLU A 10 -7.11 -12.37 1.52
C GLU A 10 -6.02 -12.82 0.54
N ARG A 11 -5.01 -13.56 1.03
CA ARG A 11 -3.93 -14.08 0.18
C ARG A 11 -4.50 -15.06 -0.84
N ASN A 12 -4.57 -14.64 -2.11
CA ASN A 12 -5.11 -15.48 -3.19
C ASN A 12 -4.30 -15.46 -4.50
N SER A 13 -3.10 -14.87 -4.51
CA SER A 13 -2.22 -14.84 -5.69
C SER A 13 -0.75 -14.95 -5.30
N ASP A 14 0.00 -15.75 -6.07
CA ASP A 14 1.46 -15.87 -5.96
C ASP A 14 2.21 -14.74 -6.67
N GLU A 15 1.50 -13.88 -7.41
CA GLU A 15 2.07 -12.74 -8.13
C GLU A 15 2.23 -11.49 -7.25
N LEU A 16 1.68 -11.53 -6.05
CA LEU A 16 1.75 -10.44 -5.07
C LEU A 16 2.50 -10.90 -3.83
N HIS A 17 3.39 -10.05 -3.30
CA HIS A 17 3.94 -10.23 -1.97
C HIS A 17 3.57 -9.06 -1.07
N GLU A 18 3.38 -9.37 0.20
CA GLU A 18 3.04 -8.40 1.24
C GLU A 18 4.27 -7.60 1.63
N THR A 19 4.10 -6.28 1.74
CA THR A 19 5.19 -5.34 2.03
C THR A 19 4.94 -4.52 3.29
N ALA A 20 3.72 -4.51 3.82
CA ALA A 20 3.40 -3.91 5.10
C ALA A 20 2.24 -4.63 5.79
N TRP A 21 2.30 -4.66 7.12
CA TRP A 21 1.27 -5.20 7.99
C TRP A 21 0.94 -4.21 9.09
N SER A 22 -0.24 -4.33 9.65
CA SER A 22 -0.61 -3.67 10.89
C SER A 22 -0.13 -4.44 12.12
N GLY A 23 -0.21 -3.81 13.30
CA GLY A 23 0.20 -4.45 14.57
C GLY A 23 -0.62 -5.67 14.98
N ASP A 24 -1.83 -5.82 14.43
CA ASP A 24 -2.72 -6.98 14.56
C ASP A 24 -2.62 -7.98 13.38
N GLY A 25 -1.63 -7.79 12.48
CA GLY A 25 -1.30 -8.76 11.44
C GLY A 25 -2.11 -8.64 10.14
N CYS A 26 -2.98 -7.62 9.99
CA CYS A 26 -3.66 -7.39 8.73
C CYS A 26 -2.67 -6.85 7.67
N VAL A 27 -2.81 -7.32 6.43
CA VAL A 27 -2.03 -6.81 5.30
C VAL A 27 -2.43 -5.37 5.00
N MET A 28 -1.45 -4.48 4.94
CA MET A 28 -1.64 -3.05 4.71
C MET A 28 -1.03 -2.57 3.39
N ALA A 29 -0.09 -3.33 2.81
CA ALA A 29 0.45 -3.05 1.49
C ALA A 29 0.92 -4.34 0.80
N VAL A 30 0.84 -4.32 -0.53
CA VAL A 30 1.32 -5.38 -1.42
C VAL A 30 2.09 -4.78 -2.59
N ALA A 31 3.00 -5.57 -3.16
CA ALA A 31 3.66 -5.26 -4.42
C ALA A 31 3.62 -6.47 -5.35
N HIS A 32 3.48 -6.21 -6.64
CA HIS A 32 3.62 -7.24 -7.66
C HIS A 32 5.07 -7.71 -7.73
N ILE A 33 5.30 -9.00 -7.98
CA ILE A 33 6.66 -9.59 -7.95
C ILE A 33 7.60 -9.04 -9.02
N SER A 34 7.08 -8.68 -10.21
CA SER A 34 7.86 -8.19 -11.35
C SER A 34 7.43 -6.84 -11.94
N LEU A 35 6.15 -6.48 -11.87
CA LEU A 35 5.61 -5.24 -12.41
C LEU A 35 5.75 -4.09 -11.39
N PRO A 36 5.86 -2.82 -11.84
CA PRO A 36 5.91 -1.65 -10.97
C PRO A 36 4.51 -1.29 -10.42
N ILE A 37 3.83 -2.28 -9.84
CA ILE A 37 2.48 -2.15 -9.28
C ILE A 37 2.58 -2.33 -7.77
N THR A 38 2.10 -1.33 -7.03
CA THR A 38 1.95 -1.40 -5.58
C THR A 38 0.54 -0.99 -5.18
N GLY A 39 0.03 -1.61 -4.12
CA GLY A 39 -1.26 -1.28 -3.52
C GLY A 39 -1.11 -1.06 -2.02
N VAL A 40 -1.83 -0.08 -1.48
CA VAL A 40 -1.94 0.18 -0.04
C VAL A 40 -3.40 0.11 0.38
N GLN A 41 -3.67 -0.45 1.56
CA GLN A 41 -5.02 -0.62 2.10
C GLN A 41 -5.58 0.67 2.71
N PHE A 42 -4.68 1.58 3.12
CA PHE A 42 -5.02 2.86 3.73
C PHE A 42 -4.95 4.01 2.71
N HIS A 43 -5.37 5.19 3.16
CA HIS A 43 -5.42 6.41 2.37
C HIS A 43 -4.15 7.27 2.58
N PRO A 44 -3.09 7.16 1.74
CA PRO A 44 -1.88 7.98 1.87
C PRO A 44 -2.14 9.48 1.63
N GLU A 45 -3.23 9.83 0.97
CA GLU A 45 -3.67 11.21 0.73
C GLU A 45 -4.29 11.87 1.96
N SER A 46 -4.68 11.08 2.97
CA SER A 46 -5.30 11.62 4.18
C SER A 46 -4.30 12.42 5.01
N PHE A 47 -4.73 13.58 5.53
CA PHE A 47 -3.95 14.39 6.48
C PHE A 47 -3.54 13.61 7.74
N LEU A 48 -4.30 12.58 8.11
CA LEU A 48 -4.04 11.73 9.28
C LEU A 48 -3.09 10.56 8.98
N THR A 49 -2.56 10.47 7.77
CA THR A 49 -1.57 9.46 7.40
C THR A 49 -0.19 10.07 7.53
N GLU A 50 0.53 9.61 8.55
CA GLU A 50 1.92 9.97 8.75
C GLU A 50 2.74 9.57 7.51
N HIS A 51 3.59 10.49 7.04
CA HIS A 51 4.37 10.33 5.81
C HIS A 51 3.56 10.13 4.51
N GLY A 52 2.24 10.43 4.52
CA GLY A 52 1.37 10.34 3.35
C GLY A 52 1.90 11.05 2.10
N ALA A 53 2.34 12.30 2.28
CA ALA A 53 2.93 13.09 1.20
C ALA A 53 4.23 12.50 0.64
N THR A 54 5.07 11.90 1.50
CA THR A 54 6.30 11.21 1.07
C THR A 54 5.97 9.96 0.26
N MET A 55 4.99 9.17 0.69
CA MET A 55 4.53 7.99 -0.06
C MET A 55 3.99 8.38 -1.45
N ALA A 56 3.18 9.43 -1.52
CA ALA A 56 2.68 9.94 -2.81
C ALA A 56 3.81 10.42 -3.72
N ARG A 57 4.82 11.12 -3.17
CA ARG A 57 6.01 11.54 -3.93
C ARG A 57 6.75 10.34 -4.50
N ASN A 58 7.05 9.34 -3.68
CA ASN A 58 7.76 8.14 -4.11
C ASN A 58 7.00 7.42 -5.24
N PHE A 59 5.66 7.31 -5.13
CA PHE A 59 4.85 6.71 -6.18
C PHE A 59 4.94 7.48 -7.51
N LEU A 60 4.89 8.81 -7.46
CA LEU A 60 5.04 9.66 -8.65
C LEU A 60 6.46 9.58 -9.25
N ASP A 61 7.50 9.51 -8.42
CA ASP A 61 8.88 9.42 -8.88
C ASP A 61 9.14 8.06 -9.56
N LEU A 62 8.52 6.98 -9.07
CA LEU A 62 8.56 5.66 -9.71
C LEU A 62 7.84 5.64 -11.06
N GLY A 63 6.72 6.37 -11.19
CA GLY A 63 5.98 6.50 -12.46
C GLY A 63 6.54 7.52 -13.43
N GLY A 64 7.35 8.47 -12.95
CA GLY A 64 8.00 9.54 -13.72
C GLY A 64 9.39 9.21 -14.23
N ALA A 65 9.97 8.08 -13.80
CA ALA A 65 11.18 7.51 -14.38
C ALA A 65 10.82 6.70 -15.65
N ALA A 66 10.43 7.42 -16.70
CA ALA A 66 10.31 6.92 -18.06
C ALA A 66 11.19 7.77 -19.00
#